data_AF-A0A3S1BVW3-F1
#
_entry.id   AF-A0A3S1BVW3-F1
#
_cell.length_a   1.000
_cell.length_b   1.000
_cell.length_c   1.000
_cell.angle_alpha   90.00
_cell.angle_beta   90.00
_cell.angle_gamma   90.00
#
_symmetry.space_group_name_H-M   'P 1'
#
loop_
_entity.id
_entity.type
_entity.pdbx_description
1 polymer ?
#
loop_
_entity_poly.entity_id
_entity_poly.type
_entity_poly.pdbx_seq_one_letter_code
_entity_poly.pdbx_strand_id
1 'polypeptide(L)'
;RESRDRKKKAAGSQSSPARKGGSTRLPKFPVVNLETRDLATKQLFYSDVPALRHELKTKYSSSAKTKVAEDYERTQQDFYRMELDKLDQVHPINRKHMTSAYFAYLQNTPGSKKAINECVRGLRSGKA
;
A
#
# COMPACT_ATOMS: atom_id res chain seq x y z
N ARG A 1 -19.79 38.69 40.25
CA ARG A 1 -19.95 38.98 38.81
C ARG A 1 -18.55 38.93 38.23
N GLU A 2 -18.13 38.02 37.37
CA GLU A 2 -18.82 37.18 36.39
C GLU A 2 -17.79 36.10 35.96
N SER A 3 -18.09 34.82 36.23
CA SER A 3 -17.30 33.66 35.83
C SER A 3 -17.69 33.25 34.41
N ARG A 4 -16.78 33.34 33.44
CA ARG A 4 -17.05 32.93 32.05
C ARG A 4 -16.86 31.41 31.90
N ASP A 5 -17.99 30.71 31.89
CA ASP A 5 -18.13 29.32 31.49
C ASP A 5 -17.64 29.07 30.04
N ARG A 6 -16.57 28.27 29.89
CA ARG A 6 -16.19 27.68 28.60
C ARG A 6 -16.81 26.29 28.49
N LYS A 7 -17.98 26.23 27.84
CA LYS A 7 -18.69 24.99 27.50
C LYS A 7 -17.91 24.20 26.44
N LYS A 8 -17.13 23.20 26.87
CA LYS A 8 -16.55 22.16 25.99
C LYS A 8 -17.68 21.32 25.40
N LYS A 9 -18.01 21.51 24.13
CA LYS A 9 -18.83 20.55 23.37
C LYS A 9 -17.94 19.36 23.00
N ALA A 10 -18.17 18.22 23.65
CA ALA A 10 -17.64 16.93 23.24
C ALA A 10 -18.30 16.53 21.91
N ALA A 11 -17.52 16.51 20.83
CA ALA A 11 -17.94 15.93 19.56
C ALA A 11 -17.81 14.40 19.66
N GLY A 12 -18.91 13.72 19.35
CA GLY A 12 -19.09 12.28 19.50
C GLY A 12 -18.02 11.45 18.79
N SER A 13 -17.53 10.45 19.51
CA SER A 13 -16.68 9.39 18.98
C SER A 13 -17.50 8.47 18.08
N GLN A 14 -17.51 8.74 16.78
CA GLN A 14 -17.78 7.69 15.80
C GLN A 14 -16.59 6.73 15.82
N SER A 15 -16.80 5.55 16.38
CA SER A 15 -15.85 4.44 16.38
C SER A 15 -15.59 3.99 14.94
N SER A 16 -14.57 4.58 14.33
CA SER A 16 -14.01 4.05 13.08
C SER A 16 -13.44 2.66 13.37
N PRO A 17 -13.65 1.66 12.48
CA PRO A 17 -13.11 0.32 12.68
C PRO A 17 -11.60 0.43 12.92
N ALA A 18 -11.12 -0.24 13.96
CA ALA A 18 -9.74 -0.17 14.44
C ALA A 18 -8.76 -0.28 13.26
N ARG A 19 -8.20 0.86 12.85
CA ARG A 19 -7.27 0.94 11.73
C ARG A 19 -6.00 0.22 12.15
N LYS A 20 -5.83 -1.05 11.74
CA LYS A 20 -4.67 -1.90 12.04
C LYS A 20 -3.33 -1.41 11.46
N GLY A 21 -3.20 -0.14 11.11
CA GLY A 21 -2.03 0.39 10.41
C GLY A 21 -1.76 1.85 10.74
N GLY A 22 -1.11 2.09 11.88
CA GLY A 22 -0.27 3.28 12.16
C GLY A 22 -0.95 4.66 12.18
N SER A 23 -0.31 5.60 12.89
CA SER A 23 -0.79 6.98 13.09
C SER A 23 -0.72 7.87 11.83
N THR A 24 -0.20 7.39 10.70
CA THR A 24 0.04 8.20 9.49
C THR A 24 -0.90 7.76 8.35
N ARG A 25 -1.42 8.73 7.58
CA ARG A 25 -2.18 8.46 6.34
C ARG A 25 -1.32 7.85 5.22
N LEU A 26 0.00 7.91 5.36
CA LEU A 26 0.96 7.54 4.32
C LEU A 26 1.29 6.04 4.33
N PRO A 27 1.42 5.38 3.14
CA PRO A 27 1.98 4.03 2.99
C PRO A 27 3.26 3.87 3.82
N LYS A 28 3.36 2.81 4.62
CA LYS A 28 4.62 2.50 5.28
C LYS A 28 5.60 2.09 4.18
N PHE A 29 6.74 2.76 4.11
CA PHE A 29 7.77 2.36 3.14
C PHE A 29 8.15 0.90 3.38
N PRO A 30 8.16 0.06 2.32
CA PRO A 30 8.53 -1.33 2.46
C PRO A 30 9.99 -1.41 2.90
N VAL A 31 10.22 -2.00 4.07
CA VAL A 31 11.57 -2.27 4.56
C VAL A 31 12.05 -3.52 3.84
N VAL A 32 13.02 -3.37 2.94
CA VAL A 32 13.63 -4.50 2.23
C VAL A 32 14.63 -5.16 3.17
N ASN A 33 14.22 -6.26 3.78
CA ASN A 33 15.13 -7.11 4.54
C ASN A 33 15.90 -8.00 3.56
N LEU A 34 17.19 -7.70 3.35
CA LEU A 34 18.08 -8.55 2.59
C LEU A 34 18.63 -9.63 3.53
N GLU A 35 18.27 -10.89 3.29
CA GLU A 35 18.89 -12.02 3.98
C GLU A 35 20.30 -12.24 3.42
N THR A 36 21.26 -11.48 3.91
CA THR A 36 22.67 -11.56 3.49
C THR A 36 23.46 -12.64 4.23
N ARG A 37 22.84 -13.33 5.19
CA ARG A 37 23.54 -14.24 6.13
C ARG A 37 24.25 -15.40 5.44
N ASP A 38 23.63 -15.98 4.42
CA ASP A 38 24.18 -17.18 3.75
C ASP A 38 25.37 -16.87 2.85
N LEU A 39 25.49 -15.62 2.39
CA LEU A 39 26.55 -15.15 1.49
C LEU A 39 27.65 -14.39 2.22
N ALA A 40 27.39 -13.92 3.44
CA ALA A 40 28.35 -13.13 4.23
C ALA A 40 29.56 -13.94 4.72
N THR A 41 29.41 -15.26 4.86
CA THR A 41 30.44 -16.15 5.43
C THR A 41 31.24 -16.95 4.40
N LYS A 42 30.82 -16.93 3.12
CA LYS A 42 31.46 -17.72 2.05
C LYS A 42 32.32 -16.83 1.17
N GLN A 43 33.53 -17.27 0.85
CA GLN A 43 34.28 -16.68 -0.26
C GLN A 43 33.59 -17.06 -1.57
N LEU A 44 33.10 -16.05 -2.28
CA LEU A 44 32.42 -16.23 -3.56
C LEU A 44 33.42 -16.17 -4.70
N PHE A 45 33.48 -17.24 -5.49
CA PHE A 45 34.28 -17.26 -6.72
C PHE A 45 33.38 -16.98 -7.94
N TYR A 46 33.96 -16.48 -9.02
CA TYR A 46 33.20 -16.19 -10.24
C TYR A 46 32.54 -17.44 -10.85
N SER A 47 33.12 -18.63 -10.60
CA SER A 47 32.56 -19.93 -10.96
C SER A 47 31.19 -20.21 -10.34
N ASP A 48 30.87 -19.60 -9.20
CA ASP A 48 29.65 -19.88 -8.45
C ASP A 48 28.46 -19.01 -8.91
N VAL A 49 28.74 -18.00 -9.74
CA VAL A 49 27.74 -17.05 -10.26
C VAL A 49 26.57 -17.74 -10.99
N PRO A 50 26.78 -18.76 -11.84
CA PRO A 50 25.66 -19.47 -12.48
C PRO A 50 24.74 -20.17 -11.49
N ALA A 51 25.30 -20.83 -10.46
CA ALA A 51 24.53 -21.51 -9.43
C ALA A 51 23.72 -20.51 -8.60
N LEU A 52 24.34 -19.39 -8.21
CA LEU A 52 23.70 -18.27 -7.53
C LEU A 52 22.52 -17.70 -8.33
N ARG A 53 22.70 -17.49 -9.64
CA ARG A 53 21.61 -17.02 -10.53
C ARG A 53 20.44 -17.99 -10.55
N HIS A 54 20.72 -19.29 -10.59
CA HIS A 54 19.69 -20.32 -10.58
C HIS A 54 18.93 -20.35 -9.25
N GLU A 55 19.65 -20.29 -8.13
CA GLU A 55 19.05 -20.25 -6.79
C GLU A 55 18.18 -19.01 -6.60
N LEU A 56 18.69 -17.82 -6.97
CA LEU A 56 17.90 -16.59 -6.97
C LEU A 56 16.62 -16.77 -7.79
N LYS A 57 16.73 -17.23 -9.03
CA LYS A 57 15.56 -17.42 -9.91
C LYS A 57 14.51 -18.31 -9.26
N THR A 58 14.91 -19.40 -8.61
CA THR A 58 14.01 -20.34 -7.91
C THR A 58 13.38 -19.72 -6.66
N LYS A 59 14.15 -19.00 -5.84
CA LYS A 59 13.62 -18.29 -4.65
C LYS A 59 12.60 -17.21 -5.05
N TYR A 60 12.87 -16.47 -6.11
CA TYR A 60 11.96 -15.43 -6.61
C TYR A 60 10.72 -16.02 -7.30
N SER A 61 10.84 -17.13 -8.03
CA SER A 61 9.69 -17.75 -8.70
C SER A 61 8.73 -18.46 -7.75
N SER A 62 9.25 -19.15 -6.73
CA SER A 62 8.44 -19.85 -5.72
C SER A 62 7.60 -18.89 -4.87
N SER A 63 8.19 -17.77 -4.44
CA SER A 63 7.51 -16.72 -3.66
C SER A 63 6.72 -15.72 -4.51
N ALA A 64 6.71 -15.85 -5.84
CA ALA A 64 6.10 -14.85 -6.72
C ALA A 64 4.59 -14.71 -6.47
N LYS A 65 3.86 -15.83 -6.33
CA LYS A 65 2.41 -15.82 -6.15
C LYS A 65 1.99 -15.19 -4.81
N THR A 66 2.71 -15.52 -3.74
CA THR A 66 2.42 -14.99 -2.40
C THR A 66 2.68 -13.49 -2.34
N LYS A 67 3.83 -13.03 -2.88
CA LYS A 67 4.15 -11.61 -2.98
C LYS A 67 3.11 -10.82 -3.77
N VAL A 68 2.59 -11.38 -4.86
CA VAL A 68 1.52 -10.74 -5.65
C VAL A 68 0.25 -10.59 -4.82
N ALA A 69 -0.12 -11.58 -4.00
CA ALA A 69 -1.28 -11.49 -3.12
C ALA A 69 -1.06 -10.48 -1.97
N GLU A 70 0.10 -10.49 -1.34
CA GLU A 70 0.48 -9.53 -0.29
C GLU A 70 0.49 -8.09 -0.81
N ASP A 71 1.05 -7.86 -2.00
CA ASP A 71 1.04 -6.55 -2.65
C ASP A 71 -0.38 -6.10 -2.99
N TYR A 72 -1.24 -7.02 -3.42
CA TYR A 72 -2.65 -6.74 -3.69
C TYR A 72 -3.36 -6.27 -2.42
N GLU A 73 -3.28 -7.03 -1.33
CA GLU A 73 -3.93 -6.69 -0.07
C GLU A 73 -3.39 -5.39 0.52
N ARG A 74 -2.06 -5.21 0.52
CA ARG A 74 -1.41 -3.99 1.00
C ARG A 74 -1.90 -2.77 0.24
N THR A 75 -1.91 -2.83 -1.08
CA THR A 75 -2.35 -1.71 -1.92
C THR A 75 -3.83 -1.41 -1.75
N GLN A 76 -4.67 -2.43 -1.57
CA GLN A 76 -6.09 -2.22 -1.26
C GLN A 76 -6.27 -1.50 0.08
N GLN A 77 -5.55 -1.92 1.12
CA GLN A 77 -5.59 -1.25 2.42
C GLN A 77 -5.08 0.20 2.34
N ASP A 78 -3.97 0.44 1.63
CA ASP A 78 -3.41 1.77 1.45
C ASP A 78 -4.36 2.70 0.67
N PHE A 79 -5.09 2.17 -0.31
CA PHE A 79 -6.09 2.92 -1.08
C PHE A 79 -7.16 3.56 -0.17
N TYR A 80 -7.75 2.77 0.72
CA TYR A 80 -8.75 3.27 1.67
C TYR A 80 -8.13 4.08 2.81
N ARG A 81 -6.91 3.72 3.25
CA ARG A 81 -6.22 4.46 4.33
C ARG A 81 -5.86 5.89 3.93
N MET A 82 -5.50 6.09 2.66
CA MET A 82 -5.25 7.40 2.07
C MET A 82 -6.54 8.14 1.68
N GLU A 83 -7.70 7.51 1.86
CA GLU A 83 -9.02 8.06 1.51
C GLU A 83 -9.17 8.35 0.02
N LEU A 84 -8.55 7.52 -0.85
CA LEU A 84 -8.62 7.66 -2.31
C LEU A 84 -9.98 7.24 -2.88
N ASP A 85 -10.79 6.58 -2.07
CA ASP A 85 -12.19 6.25 -2.33
C ASP A 85 -13.08 7.50 -2.40
N LYS A 86 -12.71 8.59 -1.73
CA LYS A 86 -13.49 9.83 -1.65
C LYS A 86 -13.31 10.75 -2.87
N LEU A 87 -13.15 10.15 -4.06
CA LEU A 87 -12.93 10.90 -5.30
C LEU A 87 -14.11 11.82 -5.65
N ASP A 88 -15.30 11.53 -5.12
CA ASP A 88 -16.49 12.37 -5.30
C ASP A 88 -16.38 13.74 -4.63
N GLN A 89 -15.55 13.86 -3.59
CA GLN A 89 -15.28 15.13 -2.91
C GLN A 89 -14.35 16.04 -3.73
N VAL A 90 -13.67 15.48 -4.74
CA VAL A 90 -12.80 16.22 -5.64
C VAL A 90 -13.62 16.83 -6.77
N HIS A 91 -13.26 18.07 -7.14
CA HIS A 91 -13.88 18.78 -8.26
C HIS A 91 -13.83 17.92 -9.55
N PRO A 92 -14.94 17.79 -10.31
CA PRO A 92 -15.02 16.88 -11.47
C PRO A 92 -13.87 16.98 -12.47
N ILE A 93 -13.38 18.20 -12.73
CA ILE A 93 -12.23 18.47 -13.62
C ILE A 93 -10.97 17.74 -13.15
N ASN A 94 -10.73 17.72 -11.83
CA ASN A 94 -9.50 17.18 -11.25
C ASN A 94 -9.56 15.67 -11.05
N ARG A 95 -10.75 15.05 -11.07
CA ARG A 95 -10.92 13.61 -10.81
C ARG A 95 -10.07 12.76 -11.76
N LYS A 96 -10.03 13.10 -13.05
CA LYS A 96 -9.22 12.38 -14.05
C LYS A 96 -7.73 12.44 -13.71
N HIS A 97 -7.23 13.61 -13.33
CA HIS A 97 -5.82 13.79 -12.96
C HIS A 97 -5.46 13.02 -11.68
N MET A 98 -6.37 13.01 -10.69
CA MET A 98 -6.19 12.23 -9.47
C MET A 98 -6.16 10.73 -9.74
N THR A 99 -7.08 10.22 -10.57
CA THR A 99 -7.06 8.80 -10.99
C THR A 99 -5.78 8.43 -11.73
N SER A 100 -5.29 9.30 -12.62
CA SER A 100 -4.00 9.10 -13.29
C SER A 100 -2.83 9.04 -12.30
N ALA A 101 -2.84 9.87 -11.27
CA ALA A 101 -1.81 9.84 -10.22
C ALA A 101 -1.86 8.52 -9.42
N TYR A 102 -3.04 7.98 -9.13
CA TYR A 102 -3.18 6.68 -8.45
C TYR A 102 -2.50 5.58 -9.25
N PHE A 103 -2.75 5.53 -10.56
CA PHE A 103 -2.08 4.57 -11.43
C PHE A 103 -0.58 4.80 -11.55
N ALA A 104 -0.10 6.04 -11.58
CA ALA A 104 1.33 6.32 -11.69
C ALA A 104 2.12 5.86 -10.45
N TYR A 105 1.60 6.11 -9.24
CA TYR A 105 2.37 5.89 -8.00
C TYR A 105 2.12 4.55 -7.32
N LEU A 106 0.94 3.95 -7.52
CA LEU A 106 0.55 2.71 -6.84
C LEU A 106 0.68 1.46 -7.72
N GLN A 107 0.92 1.60 -9.04
CA GLN A 107 0.99 0.48 -9.98
C GLN A 107 2.38 -0.15 -10.13
N ASN A 108 3.18 -0.18 -9.05
CA ASN A 108 4.59 -0.60 -9.13
C ASN A 108 4.78 -2.12 -9.27
N THR A 109 3.79 -2.92 -8.86
CA THR A 109 3.84 -4.39 -8.94
C THR A 109 2.55 -4.94 -9.57
N PRO A 110 2.56 -6.15 -10.15
CA PRO A 110 1.38 -6.73 -10.77
C PRO A 110 0.21 -6.92 -9.79
N GLY A 111 0.49 -7.21 -8.51
CA GLY A 111 -0.53 -7.28 -7.45
C GLY A 111 -1.19 -5.93 -7.20
N SER A 112 -0.38 -4.89 -7.01
CA SER A 112 -0.86 -3.52 -6.79
C SER A 112 -1.64 -2.99 -7.99
N LYS A 113 -1.20 -3.31 -9.22
CA LYS A 113 -1.94 -2.98 -10.45
C LYS A 113 -3.34 -3.54 -10.46
N LYS A 114 -3.48 -4.82 -10.11
CA LYS A 114 -4.79 -5.47 -10.04
C LYS A 114 -5.68 -4.79 -8.98
N ALA A 115 -5.14 -4.54 -7.79
CA ALA A 115 -5.86 -3.90 -6.69
C ALA A 115 -6.41 -2.52 -7.06
N ILE A 116 -5.59 -1.62 -7.61
CA ILE A 116 -6.02 -0.25 -7.95
C ILE A 116 -7.08 -0.27 -9.06
N ASN A 117 -6.90 -1.10 -10.08
CA ASN A 117 -7.90 -1.23 -11.14
C ASN A 117 -9.27 -1.67 -10.60
N GLU A 118 -9.28 -2.63 -9.67
CA GLU A 118 -10.51 -3.09 -9.03
C GLU A 118 -11.14 -2.02 -8.14
N CYS A 119 -10.34 -1.32 -7.33
CA CYS A 119 -10.82 -0.24 -6.46
C CYS A 119 -11.43 0.92 -7.26
N VAL A 120 -10.71 1.42 -8.28
CA VAL A 120 -11.19 2.52 -9.14
C VAL A 120 -12.41 2.09 -9.94
N ARG A 121 -12.47 0.85 -10.42
CA ARG A 121 -13.67 0.32 -11.09
C ARG A 121 -14.87 0.26 -10.14
N GLY A 122 -14.66 -0.11 -8.88
CA GLY A 122 -15.67 -0.08 -7.82
C GLY A 122 -16.32 1.30 -7.71
N LEU A 123 -15.48 2.35 -7.61
CA LEU A 123 -15.93 3.74 -7.54
C LEU A 123 -16.78 4.16 -8.73
N ARG A 124 -16.39 3.80 -9.95
CA ARG A 124 -17.15 4.14 -11.17
C ARG A 124 -18.50 3.43 -11.26
N SER A 125 -18.65 2.29 -10.58
CA SER A 125 -19.87 1.47 -10.62
C SER A 125 -20.86 1.75 -9.49
N GLY A 126 -20.56 2.69 -8.58
CA GLY A 126 -21.43 3.04 -7.44
C GLY A 126 -21.59 1.92 -6.41
N LYS A 127 -20.75 0.87 -6.49
CA LYS A 127 -20.65 -0.22 -5.53
C LYS A 127 -19.39 0.02 -4.70
N ALA A 128 -19.46 1.02 -3.83
CA ALA A 128 -18.48 1.23 -2.78
C ALA A 128 -19.05 0.69 -1.46
#